data_AF-A0A7X7QIK8-F1
#
_entry.id   AF-A0A7X7QIK8-F1
#
_cell.length_a   1.000
_cell.length_b   1.000
_cell.length_c   1.000
_cell.angle_alpha   90.00
_cell.angle_beta   90.00
_cell.angle_gamma   90.00
#
_symmetry.space_group_name_H-M   'P 1'
#
loop_
_entity.id
_entity.type
_entity.pdbx_description
1 polymer ?
#
loop_
_entity_poly.entity_id
_entity_poly.type
_entity_poly.pdbx_seq_one_letter_code
_entity_poly.pdbx_strand_id
1 'polypeptide(L)'
;MDSTNNIPPTDFIRAIIEEDNRTGKHEGRVHTRFPPEPNGYLHIGHAKSICLNFGVARQYGGLCNLRFDDTNPSKEEEEYVESIIEDVRWLGFDWGDRLFYASDYFDQLYDWAVELIKRGKAYVCDLSADEIRETRGTLTAPGANSPFRDRSPE
;
A
#
# COMPACT_ATOMS: atom_id res chain seq x y z
N MET A 1 -34.74 -31.86 1.00
CA MET A 1 -33.61 -31.33 1.78
C MET A 1 -33.03 -30.21 0.95
N ASP A 2 -33.63 -29.04 1.06
CA ASP A 2 -33.19 -27.85 0.35
C ASP A 2 -32.07 -27.25 1.20
N SER A 3 -30.82 -27.58 0.84
CA SER A 3 -29.65 -26.97 1.43
C SER A 3 -29.54 -25.60 0.77
N THR A 4 -30.25 -24.62 1.33
CA THR A 4 -30.01 -23.22 1.03
C THR A 4 -28.53 -22.97 1.31
N ASN A 5 -27.74 -22.93 0.24
CA ASN A 5 -26.37 -22.42 0.25
C ASN A 5 -26.47 -21.00 0.79
N ASN A 6 -26.31 -20.87 2.10
CA ASN A 6 -26.21 -19.61 2.79
C ASN A 6 -24.84 -19.06 2.42
N ILE A 7 -24.71 -18.52 1.21
CA ILE A 7 -23.51 -17.81 0.77
C ILE A 7 -23.43 -16.62 1.74
N PRO A 8 -22.45 -16.62 2.66
CA PRO A 8 -22.32 -15.52 3.60
C PRO A 8 -22.21 -14.22 2.79
N PRO A 9 -22.80 -13.11 3.26
CA PRO A 9 -22.75 -11.85 2.52
C PRO A 9 -21.29 -11.55 2.17
N THR A 10 -20.99 -11.57 0.86
CA THR A 10 -19.69 -11.19 0.35
C THR A 10 -19.57 -9.69 0.50
N ASP A 11 -18.51 -9.22 1.17
CA ASP A 11 -18.20 -7.80 1.15
C ASP A 11 -17.87 -7.35 -0.29
N PHE A 12 -17.94 -6.05 -0.54
CA PHE A 12 -17.75 -5.50 -1.88
C PHE A 12 -16.39 -5.83 -2.50
N ILE A 13 -15.35 -6.13 -1.70
CA ILE A 13 -14.02 -6.47 -2.21
C ILE A 13 -14.06 -7.86 -2.85
N ARG A 14 -14.71 -8.82 -2.21
CA ARG A 14 -14.92 -10.18 -2.75
C ARG A 14 -15.77 -10.15 -4.01
N ALA A 15 -16.82 -9.32 -4.05
CA ALA A 15 -17.63 -9.15 -5.24
C ALA A 15 -16.81 -8.62 -6.44
N ILE A 16 -15.88 -7.68 -6.21
CA ILE A 16 -14.97 -7.19 -7.25
C ILE A 16 -14.02 -8.30 -7.72
N ILE A 17 -13.45 -9.09 -6.80
CA ILE A 17 -12.56 -10.21 -7.15
C ILE A 17 -13.28 -11.28 -7.95
N GLU A 18 -14.52 -11.60 -7.58
CA GLU A 18 -15.35 -12.57 -8.30
C GLU A 18 -15.63 -12.12 -9.73
N GLU A 19 -15.92 -10.83 -9.92
CA GLU A 19 -16.12 -10.26 -11.25
C GLU A 19 -14.83 -10.22 -12.08
N ASP A 20 -13.70 -9.83 -11.48
CA ASP A 20 -12.39 -9.84 -12.14
C ASP A 20 -11.98 -11.27 -12.54
N ASN A 21 -12.29 -12.27 -11.71
CA ASN A 21 -12.07 -13.68 -12.02
C ASN A 21 -13.02 -14.19 -13.13
N ARG A 22 -14.31 -13.81 -13.07
CA ARG A 22 -15.31 -14.18 -14.08
C ARG A 22 -14.98 -13.61 -15.46
N THR A 23 -14.45 -12.40 -15.52
CA THR A 23 -14.04 -11.73 -16.76
C THR A 23 -12.63 -12.11 -17.22
N GLY A 24 -11.88 -12.85 -16.38
CA GLY A 24 -10.52 -13.27 -16.69
C GLY A 24 -9.48 -12.13 -16.71
N LYS A 25 -9.82 -10.95 -16.17
CA LYS A 25 -8.99 -9.73 -16.21
C LYS A 25 -7.57 -9.92 -15.68
N HIS A 26 -7.41 -10.75 -14.66
CA HIS A 26 -6.12 -11.07 -14.02
C HIS A 26 -5.71 -12.52 -14.19
N GLU A 27 -6.30 -13.24 -15.16
CA GLU A 27 -6.04 -14.67 -15.38
C GLU A 27 -6.33 -15.52 -14.12
N GLY A 28 -7.33 -15.10 -13.32
CA GLY A 28 -7.69 -15.74 -12.06
C GLY A 28 -6.73 -15.47 -10.89
N ARG A 29 -5.71 -14.64 -11.06
CA ARG A 29 -4.73 -14.34 -10.00
C ARG A 29 -5.27 -13.33 -8.99
N VAL A 30 -5.19 -13.69 -7.71
CA VAL A 30 -5.44 -12.79 -6.58
C VAL A 30 -4.15 -12.60 -5.80
N HIS A 31 -3.72 -11.35 -5.64
CA HIS A 31 -2.50 -11.03 -4.90
C HIS A 31 -2.73 -9.80 -4.03
N THR A 32 -2.71 -9.99 -2.72
CA THR A 32 -2.94 -8.94 -1.72
C THR A 32 -1.65 -8.61 -0.96
N ARG A 33 -1.73 -7.65 -0.04
CA ARG A 33 -0.63 -7.33 0.88
C ARG A 33 -1.17 -6.73 2.17
N PHE A 34 -0.48 -6.96 3.28
CA PHE A 34 -0.64 -6.19 4.51
C PHE A 34 0.59 -5.28 4.66
N PRO A 35 0.47 -3.95 4.49
CA PRO A 35 1.61 -3.05 4.46
C PRO A 35 1.70 -2.09 5.66
N PRO A 36 2.04 -2.56 6.88
CA PRO A 36 2.17 -1.67 8.04
C PRO A 36 3.44 -0.81 7.97
N GLU A 37 3.37 0.42 8.45
CA GLU A 37 4.55 1.23 8.79
C GLU A 37 5.09 0.71 10.15
N PRO A 38 6.40 0.40 10.29
CA PRO A 38 6.95 -0.12 11.54
C PRO A 38 7.25 1.01 12.53
N ASN A 39 6.23 1.78 12.92
CA ASN A 39 6.33 2.92 13.86
C ASN A 39 5.47 2.77 15.11
N GLY A 40 4.95 1.57 15.35
CA GLY A 40 4.11 1.22 16.51
C GLY A 40 3.59 -0.21 16.47
N TYR A 41 3.17 -0.71 17.64
CA TYR A 41 2.59 -2.04 17.79
C TYR A 41 1.24 -2.17 17.08
N LEU A 42 0.90 -3.40 16.64
CA LEU A 42 -0.40 -3.64 16.06
C LEU A 42 -1.50 -3.58 17.13
N HIS A 43 -2.61 -2.90 16.80
CA HIS A 43 -3.85 -2.95 17.58
C HIS A 43 -4.93 -3.76 16.84
N ILE A 44 -6.06 -4.02 17.50
CA ILE A 44 -7.18 -4.81 16.96
C ILE A 44 -7.73 -4.32 15.60
N GLY A 45 -7.60 -3.02 15.30
CA GLY A 45 -7.94 -2.49 13.97
C GLY A 45 -7.11 -3.11 12.84
N HIS A 46 -5.84 -3.45 13.09
CA HIS A 46 -4.96 -4.10 12.13
C HIS A 46 -5.35 -5.56 11.92
N ALA A 47 -5.83 -6.26 12.95
CA ALA A 47 -6.31 -7.63 12.83
C ALA A 47 -7.43 -7.74 11.76
N LYS A 48 -8.31 -6.73 11.65
CA LYS A 48 -9.30 -6.67 10.56
C LYS A 48 -8.64 -6.64 9.18
N SER A 49 -7.61 -5.80 9.00
CA SER A 49 -6.87 -5.67 7.74
C SER A 49 -6.09 -6.95 7.41
N ILE A 50 -5.46 -7.57 8.41
CA ILE A 50 -4.74 -8.84 8.28
C ILE A 50 -5.70 -9.95 7.83
N CYS A 51 -6.78 -10.17 8.59
CA CYS A 51 -7.79 -11.18 8.27
C CYS A 51 -8.41 -10.97 6.88
N LEU A 52 -8.60 -9.70 6.47
CA LEU A 52 -9.08 -9.40 5.14
C LEU A 52 -8.05 -9.76 4.07
N ASN A 53 -6.83 -9.24 4.13
CA ASN A 53 -5.83 -9.42 3.08
C ASN A 53 -5.36 -10.87 2.95
N PHE A 54 -4.96 -11.49 4.07
CA PHE A 54 -4.52 -12.88 4.06
C PHE A 54 -5.69 -13.85 3.86
N GLY A 55 -6.86 -13.55 4.44
CA GLY A 55 -8.05 -14.38 4.27
C GLY A 55 -8.55 -14.40 2.82
N VAL A 56 -8.54 -13.24 2.14
CA VAL A 56 -8.88 -13.16 0.71
C VAL A 56 -7.87 -13.95 -0.12
N ALA A 57 -6.56 -13.75 0.08
CA ALA A 57 -5.55 -14.51 -0.65
C ALA A 57 -5.76 -16.02 -0.47
N ARG A 58 -5.94 -16.49 0.78
CA ARG A 58 -6.20 -17.91 1.07
C ARG A 58 -7.47 -18.43 0.41
N GLN A 59 -8.58 -17.66 0.46
CA GLN A 59 -9.87 -18.07 -0.11
C GLN A 59 -9.79 -18.32 -1.61
N TYR A 60 -9.03 -17.52 -2.34
CA TYR A 60 -8.92 -17.61 -3.80
C TYR A 60 -7.64 -18.32 -4.27
N GLY A 61 -6.91 -19.01 -3.37
CA GLY A 61 -5.66 -19.69 -3.71
C GLY A 61 -4.55 -18.74 -4.20
N GLY A 62 -4.63 -17.47 -3.81
CA GLY A 62 -3.71 -16.40 -4.15
C GLY A 62 -2.55 -16.25 -3.17
N LEU A 63 -1.84 -15.12 -3.31
CA LEU A 63 -0.68 -14.77 -2.48
C LEU A 63 -0.97 -13.52 -1.65
N CYS A 64 -0.37 -13.41 -0.45
CA CYS A 64 -0.39 -12.20 0.36
C CYS A 64 1.04 -11.86 0.78
N ASN A 65 1.48 -10.63 0.49
CA ASN A 65 2.76 -10.13 0.98
C ASN A 65 2.61 -9.54 2.38
N LEU A 66 3.59 -9.76 3.26
CA LEU A 66 3.84 -8.86 4.38
C LEU A 66 4.90 -7.85 3.92
N ARG A 67 4.56 -6.56 3.91
CA ARG A 67 5.51 -5.53 3.44
C ARG A 67 5.62 -4.40 4.45
N PHE A 68 6.79 -4.15 5.01
CA PHE A 68 6.99 -2.97 5.82
C PHE A 68 7.03 -1.72 4.93
N ASP A 69 6.25 -0.69 5.27
CA ASP A 69 6.28 0.60 4.57
C ASP A 69 7.31 1.52 5.21
N ASP A 70 8.57 1.07 5.20
CA ASP A 70 9.72 1.60 5.93
C ASP A 70 10.43 2.74 5.17
N THR A 71 9.67 3.77 4.81
CA THR A 71 10.16 4.90 4.00
C THR A 71 10.62 6.10 4.82
N ASN A 72 10.41 6.07 6.14
CA ASN A 72 10.71 7.16 7.06
C ASN A 72 11.69 6.70 8.16
N PRO A 73 13.01 6.86 7.94
CA PRO A 73 14.03 6.35 8.87
C PRO A 73 14.02 7.01 10.26
N SER A 74 13.24 8.08 10.47
CA SER A 74 13.18 8.80 11.74
C SER A 74 12.16 8.24 12.75
N LYS A 75 11.26 7.36 12.31
CA LYS A 75 10.15 6.84 13.14
C LYS A 75 10.11 5.32 13.23
N GLU A 76 11.08 4.65 12.62
CA GLU A 76 11.06 3.22 12.43
C GLU A 76 12.03 2.57 13.41
N GLU A 77 11.56 1.54 14.11
CA GLU A 77 12.36 0.77 15.04
C GLU A 77 12.23 -0.72 14.75
N GLU A 78 13.35 -1.44 14.89
CA GLU A 78 13.42 -2.89 14.69
C GLU A 78 12.43 -3.63 15.62
N GLU A 79 12.16 -3.08 16.82
CA GLU A 79 11.17 -3.65 17.75
C GLU A 79 9.75 -3.74 17.15
N TYR A 80 9.37 -2.78 16.30
CA TYR A 80 8.05 -2.79 15.66
C TYR A 80 8.00 -3.81 14.53
N VAL A 81 9.10 -3.97 13.78
CA VAL A 81 9.22 -4.99 12.74
C VAL A 81 9.04 -6.39 13.34
N GLU A 82 9.76 -6.68 14.42
CA GLU A 82 9.71 -7.98 15.10
C GLU A 82 8.32 -8.27 15.69
N SER A 83 7.74 -7.31 16.41
CA SER A 83 6.41 -7.49 17.02
C SER A 83 5.30 -7.65 15.99
N ILE A 84 5.36 -6.92 14.87
CA ILE A 84 4.40 -7.07 13.76
C ILE A 84 4.48 -8.48 13.16
N ILE A 85 5.69 -9.00 12.94
CA ILE A 85 5.91 -10.37 12.43
C ILE A 85 5.32 -11.40 13.40
N GLU A 86 5.55 -11.22 14.70
CA GLU A 86 5.04 -12.10 15.75
C GLU A 86 3.50 -12.09 15.78
N ASP A 87 2.88 -10.91 15.78
CA ASP A 87 1.42 -10.76 15.82
C ASP A 87 0.72 -11.36 14.60
N VAL A 88 1.26 -11.15 13.39
CA VAL A 88 0.70 -11.74 12.16
C VAL A 88 0.76 -13.27 12.23
N ARG A 89 1.87 -13.84 12.71
CA ARG A 89 2.01 -15.29 12.92
C ARG A 89 1.10 -15.81 14.03
N TRP A 90 0.98 -15.08 15.12
CA TRP A 90 0.11 -15.41 16.25
C TRP A 90 -1.37 -15.47 15.83
N LEU A 91 -1.80 -14.57 14.95
CA LEU A 91 -3.13 -14.61 14.31
C LEU A 91 -3.32 -15.79 13.34
N GLY A 92 -2.28 -16.59 13.08
CA GLY A 92 -2.34 -17.80 12.27
C GLY A 92 -2.17 -17.57 10.77
N PHE A 93 -1.60 -16.44 10.37
CA PHE A 93 -1.31 -16.14 8.96
C PHE A 93 0.18 -16.28 8.64
N ASP A 94 0.47 -16.61 7.39
CA ASP A 94 1.81 -16.80 6.86
C ASP A 94 1.93 -16.12 5.49
N TRP A 95 3.06 -15.46 5.28
CA TRP A 95 3.43 -14.82 4.01
C TRP A 95 4.43 -15.68 3.22
N GLY A 96 4.87 -16.83 3.74
CA GLY A 96 5.87 -17.68 3.10
C GLY A 96 7.20 -16.94 2.94
N ASP A 97 7.73 -16.92 1.72
CA ASP A 97 8.96 -16.20 1.35
C ASP A 97 8.71 -14.73 0.97
N ARG A 98 7.50 -14.20 1.24
CA ARG A 98 7.02 -12.90 0.70
C ARG A 98 7.06 -11.77 1.74
N LEU A 99 8.15 -11.72 2.49
CA LEU A 99 8.50 -10.59 3.35
C LEU A 99 9.24 -9.55 2.52
N PHE A 100 8.78 -8.31 2.52
CA PHE A 100 9.40 -7.23 1.75
C PHE A 100 9.51 -5.95 2.57
N TYR A 101 10.44 -5.09 2.17
CA TYR A 101 10.58 -3.74 2.71
C TYR A 101 10.38 -2.73 1.59
N ALA A 102 9.76 -1.58 1.86
CA ALA A 102 9.65 -0.50 0.89
C ALA A 102 11.05 0.06 0.55
N SER A 103 11.96 0.06 1.51
CA SER A 103 13.36 0.46 1.37
C SER A 103 14.14 -0.39 0.35
N ASP A 104 13.81 -1.68 0.19
CA ASP A 104 14.40 -2.56 -0.85
C ASP A 104 14.18 -2.00 -2.28
N TYR A 105 13.19 -1.12 -2.46
CA TYR A 105 12.83 -0.55 -3.74
C TYR A 105 13.33 0.89 -3.94
N PHE A 106 14.17 1.46 -3.05
CA PHE A 106 14.61 2.85 -3.18
C PHE A 106 15.33 3.15 -4.49
N ASP A 107 16.21 2.27 -4.97
CA ASP A 107 16.86 2.44 -6.27
C ASP A 107 15.83 2.48 -7.40
N GLN A 108 14.83 1.58 -7.37
CA GLN A 108 13.77 1.54 -8.37
C GLN A 108 12.86 2.78 -8.32
N LEU A 109 12.54 3.26 -7.11
CA LEU A 109 11.76 4.47 -6.90
C LEU A 109 12.51 5.71 -7.40
N TYR A 110 13.82 5.76 -7.18
CA TYR A 110 14.69 6.80 -7.71
C TYR A 110 14.71 6.79 -9.25
N ASP A 111 14.89 5.63 -9.87
CA ASP A 111 14.86 5.49 -11.32
C ASP A 111 13.53 5.97 -11.93
N TRP A 112 12.41 5.63 -11.29
CA TRP A 112 11.10 6.13 -11.71
C TRP A 112 10.94 7.62 -11.48
N ALA A 113 11.49 8.19 -10.40
CA ALA A 113 11.49 9.63 -10.17
C ALA A 113 12.28 10.36 -11.28
N VAL A 114 13.45 9.85 -11.65
CA VAL A 114 14.26 10.37 -12.77
C VAL A 114 13.48 10.27 -14.09
N GLU A 115 12.79 9.16 -14.34
CA GLU A 115 11.96 9.01 -15.55
C GLU A 115 10.79 10.02 -15.57
N LEU A 116 10.17 10.29 -14.41
CA LEU A 116 9.14 11.32 -14.30
C LEU A 116 9.68 12.72 -14.58
N ILE A 117 10.90 13.04 -14.13
CA ILE A 117 11.58 14.32 -14.43
C ILE A 117 11.84 14.44 -15.93
N LYS A 118 12.42 13.41 -16.56
CA LYS A 118 12.67 13.39 -18.02
C LYS A 118 11.41 13.55 -18.87
N ARG A 119 10.26 13.08 -18.36
CA ARG A 119 8.95 13.22 -19.02
C ARG A 119 8.25 14.55 -18.71
N GLY A 120 8.87 15.45 -17.95
CA GLY A 120 8.24 16.71 -17.52
C GLY A 120 7.05 16.52 -16.58
N LYS A 121 7.01 15.40 -15.83
CA LYS A 121 5.94 15.03 -14.89
C LYS A 121 6.32 15.18 -13.42
N ALA A 122 7.57 15.55 -13.13
CA ALA A 122 8.08 15.89 -11.82
C ALA A 122 9.09 17.03 -11.94
N TYR A 123 9.24 17.83 -10.89
CA TYR A 123 10.19 18.95 -10.82
C TYR A 123 10.70 19.12 -9.38
N VAL A 124 11.89 19.71 -9.23
CA VAL A 124 12.44 20.09 -7.93
C VAL A 124 11.88 21.45 -7.52
N CYS A 125 11.21 21.50 -6.37
CA CYS A 125 10.64 22.72 -5.80
C CYS A 125 11.49 23.20 -4.63
N ASP A 126 11.95 24.45 -4.68
CA ASP A 126 12.79 25.04 -3.62
C ASP A 126 11.99 25.93 -2.67
N LEU A 127 10.65 25.91 -2.75
CA LEU A 127 9.81 26.58 -1.77
C LEU A 127 9.99 25.91 -0.40
N SER A 128 10.00 26.72 0.66
CA SER A 128 9.93 26.24 2.04
C SER A 128 8.61 25.51 2.31
N ALA A 129 8.57 24.73 3.40
CA ALA A 129 7.37 24.00 3.78
C ALA A 129 6.15 24.92 4.00
N ASP A 130 6.37 26.13 4.54
CA ASP A 130 5.32 27.13 4.74
C ASP A 130 4.84 27.72 3.41
N GLU A 131 5.75 28.07 2.50
CA GLU A 131 5.38 28.55 1.15
C GLU A 131 4.65 27.48 0.33
N ILE A 132 5.03 26.20 0.46
CA ILE A 132 4.30 25.08 -0.16
C ILE A 132 2.87 25.02 0.39
N ARG A 133 2.68 25.23 1.69
CA ARG A 133 1.36 25.22 2.32
C ARG A 133 0.50 26.38 1.81
N GLU A 134 1.08 27.56 1.66
CA GLU A 134 0.39 28.74 1.14
C GLU A 134 0.00 28.58 -0.34
N THR A 135 0.91 28.06 -1.17
CA THR A 135 0.69 27.89 -2.62
C THR A 135 -0.22 26.71 -2.96
N ARG A 136 -0.40 25.74 -2.06
CA ARG A 136 -1.27 24.56 -2.28
C ARG A 136 -2.75 24.89 -2.46
N GLY A 137 -3.19 26.05 -1.93
CA GLY A 137 -4.60 26.41 -1.87
C GLY A 137 -5.34 25.73 -0.71
N THR A 138 -6.67 25.74 -0.75
CA THR A 138 -7.54 25.21 0.31
C THR A 138 -8.67 24.35 -0.27
N LEU A 139 -9.55 23.81 0.58
CA LEU A 139 -10.75 23.10 0.12
C LEU A 139 -11.70 23.98 -0.72
N THR A 140 -11.57 25.30 -0.63
CA THR A 140 -12.46 26.28 -1.29
C THR A 140 -11.74 27.18 -2.29
N ALA A 141 -10.42 27.13 -2.38
CA ALA A 141 -9.63 27.97 -3.27
C ALA A 141 -8.56 27.15 -3.99
N PRO A 142 -8.40 27.31 -5.32
CA PRO A 142 -7.37 26.60 -6.06
C PRO A 142 -5.97 27.05 -5.63
N GLY A 143 -5.01 26.12 -5.71
CA GLY A 143 -3.60 26.43 -5.52
C GLY A 143 -3.01 27.21 -6.71
N ALA A 144 -1.80 27.70 -6.51
CA ALA A 144 -0.98 28.33 -7.54
C ALA A 144 0.21 27.46 -7.89
N ASN A 145 0.70 27.58 -9.13
CA ASN A 145 1.91 26.89 -9.55
C ASN A 145 3.12 27.46 -8.78
N SER A 146 4.01 26.57 -8.34
CA SER A 146 5.32 26.97 -7.83
C SER A 146 6.09 27.74 -8.91
N PRO A 147 6.86 28.79 -8.56
CA PRO A 147 7.73 29.49 -9.50
C PRO A 147 8.80 28.57 -10.11
N PHE A 148 9.08 27.42 -9.50
CA PHE A 148 10.04 26.43 -9.95
C PHE A 148 9.45 25.33 -10.84
N ARG A 149 8.13 25.38 -11.11
CA ARG A 149 7.39 24.30 -11.77
C ARG A 149 7.89 24.00 -13.19
N ASP A 150 8.31 25.03 -13.92
CA ASP A 150 8.68 24.94 -15.33
C ASP A 150 10.20 24.88 -15.53
N ARG A 151 10.95 24.40 -14.53
CA ARG A 151 12.39 24.09 -14.65
C ARG A 151 12.64 23.06 -15.75
N SER A 152 13.79 23.19 -16.41
CA SER A 152 14.29 22.16 -17.32
C SER A 152 14.60 20.86 -16.57
N PRO A 153 14.52 19.70 -17.24
CA PRO A 153 15.03 18.44 -16.70
C PRO A 153 16.54 18.44 -16.43
N GLU A 154 17.32 19.22 -17.19
CA GLU A 154 18.75 19.49 -16.95
C GLU A 154 18.96 20.47 -15.79
#